data_AF-A0A8T9B611-F1
#
_entry.id   AF-A0A8T9B611-F1
#
_cell.length_a   1.000
_cell.length_b   1.000
_cell.length_c   1.000
_cell.angle_alpha   90.00
_cell.angle_beta   90.00
_cell.angle_gamma   90.00
#
_symmetry.space_group_name_H-M   'P 1'
#
loop_
_entity.id
_entity.type
_entity.pdbx_description
1 polymer ?
#
loop_
_entity_poly.entity_id
_entity_poly.type
_entity_poly.pdbx_seq_one_letter_code
_entity_poly.pdbx_strand_id
1 'polypeptide(L)'
;METPATAAGAATPLRERAAQLLGPGLTVNTSQPFTVTTQFVASGGNLTQIVRSYIQNGRQIDGGGTISTCGTDSATTGLTGMGNALGRGMVLAMSIWNDATQEMAWLDAGTDGPCASGAGDPSTIESQHPDTHVIFSNIRWGDIGSTATA
;
A
#
# COMPACT_ATOMS: atom_id res chain seq x y z
N MET A 1 16.25 29.34 6.68
CA MET A 1 15.00 29.45 5.88
C MET A 1 15.01 28.25 4.96
N GLU A 2 14.60 27.11 5.48
CA GLU A 2 14.63 25.84 4.74
C GLU A 2 13.50 25.86 3.70
N THR A 3 13.89 25.69 2.45
CA THR A 3 12.98 25.59 1.32
C THR A 3 12.13 24.33 1.49
N PRO A 4 10.79 24.41 1.46
CA PRO A 4 9.95 23.23 1.57
C PRO A 4 10.20 22.34 0.35
N ALA A 5 10.31 21.02 0.58
CA ALA A 5 10.39 20.03 -0.49
C ALA A 5 9.21 20.23 -1.46
N THR A 6 9.53 20.79 -2.63
CA THR A 6 8.58 21.01 -3.70
C THR A 6 8.04 19.67 -4.14
N ALA A 7 6.71 19.53 -4.11
CA ALA A 7 6.01 18.37 -4.63
C ALA A 7 6.51 18.05 -6.05
N ALA A 8 7.10 16.86 -6.22
CA ALA A 8 7.53 16.36 -7.52
C ALA A 8 6.31 16.19 -8.43
N GLY A 9 6.06 17.20 -9.27
CA GLY A 9 5.25 17.09 -10.46
C GLY A 9 6.06 16.49 -11.61
N ALA A 10 5.40 15.60 -12.37
CA ALA A 10 5.81 14.91 -13.59
C ALA A 10 6.47 13.51 -13.47
N ALA A 11 5.67 12.50 -13.84
CA ALA A 11 6.01 11.27 -14.55
C ALA A 11 6.99 10.24 -13.97
N THR A 12 7.23 10.20 -12.66
CA THR A 12 7.88 9.02 -12.04
C THR A 12 6.88 7.86 -11.95
N PRO A 13 7.19 6.65 -12.48
CA PRO A 13 6.35 5.46 -12.34
C PRO A 13 5.96 5.20 -10.87
N LEU A 14 4.75 4.71 -10.61
CA LEU A 14 4.24 4.43 -9.26
C LEU A 14 5.22 3.61 -8.40
N ARG A 15 5.93 2.65 -9.02
CA ARG A 15 6.96 1.81 -8.39
C ARG A 15 8.18 2.62 -7.91
N GLU A 16 8.68 3.53 -8.75
CA GLU A 16 9.81 4.39 -8.42
C GLU A 16 9.44 5.45 -7.36
N ARG A 17 8.19 5.94 -7.35
CA ARG A 17 7.71 6.85 -6.29
C ARG A 17 7.53 6.13 -4.96
N ALA A 18 7.12 4.86 -4.96
CA ALA A 18 6.99 4.06 -3.75
C ALA A 18 8.34 3.89 -3.04
N ALA A 19 9.43 3.71 -3.78
CA ALA A 19 10.78 3.52 -3.25
C ALA A 19 11.31 4.69 -2.40
N GLN A 20 10.78 5.91 -2.59
CA GLN A 20 11.12 7.08 -1.77
C GLN A 20 10.03 7.47 -0.77
N LEU A 21 8.83 6.90 -0.93
CA LEU A 21 7.67 7.23 -0.09
C LEU A 21 7.63 6.36 1.17
N LEU A 22 7.90 5.06 1.07
CA LEU A 22 7.65 4.09 2.15
C LEU A 22 8.91 3.29 2.49
N GLY A 23 9.38 3.42 3.74
CA GLY A 23 10.53 2.67 4.24
C GLY A 23 11.11 3.25 5.54
N PRO A 24 12.11 2.60 6.16
CA PRO A 24 12.73 3.10 7.39
C PRO A 24 13.33 4.49 7.18
N GLY A 25 12.85 5.48 7.94
CA GLY A 25 13.32 6.88 7.85
C GLY A 25 12.85 7.65 6.61
N LEU A 26 11.98 7.07 5.77
CA LEU A 26 11.40 7.76 4.61
C LEU A 26 10.15 8.59 4.99
N THR A 27 9.48 9.16 4.00
CA THR A 27 8.30 10.03 4.19
C THR A 27 7.22 9.35 5.05
N VAL A 28 6.89 8.10 4.72
CA VAL A 28 6.17 7.19 5.59
C VAL A 28 7.21 6.25 6.21
N ASN A 29 7.55 6.53 7.46
CA ASN A 29 8.57 5.82 8.19
C ASN A 29 8.04 4.48 8.70
N THR A 30 8.44 3.38 8.09
CA THR A 30 7.95 2.04 8.47
C THR A 30 8.49 1.54 9.81
N SER A 31 9.48 2.21 10.41
CA SER A 31 9.98 1.88 11.76
C SER A 31 9.06 2.40 12.89
N GLN A 32 7.97 3.08 12.56
CA GLN A 32 6.98 3.59 13.51
C GLN A 32 5.57 3.23 13.02
N PRO A 33 4.57 3.12 13.91
CA PRO A 33 3.19 2.95 13.50
C PRO A 33 2.72 4.09 12.58
N PHE A 34 1.90 3.76 11.59
CA PHE A 34 1.22 4.71 10.72
C PHE A 34 -0.16 4.16 10.35
N THR A 35 -1.05 5.05 9.92
CA THR A 35 -2.39 4.70 9.44
C THR A 35 -2.38 4.63 7.92
N VAL A 36 -3.03 3.62 7.38
CA VAL A 36 -3.25 3.44 5.94
C VAL A 36 -4.72 3.72 5.66
N THR A 37 -5.01 4.70 4.81
CA THR A 37 -6.37 5.01 4.36
C THR A 37 -6.54 4.59 2.91
N THR A 38 -7.52 3.72 2.64
CA THR A 38 -7.88 3.31 1.28
C THR A 38 -9.32 3.74 1.01
N GLN A 39 -9.53 4.53 -0.04
CA GLN A 39 -10.83 5.05 -0.43
C GLN A 39 -11.26 4.41 -1.76
N PHE A 40 -12.48 3.87 -1.77
CA PHE A 40 -13.11 3.28 -2.96
C PHE A 40 -14.08 4.31 -3.53
N VAL A 41 -13.61 5.11 -4.48
CA VAL A 41 -14.39 6.22 -5.05
C VAL A 41 -15.29 5.68 -6.16
N ALA A 42 -16.59 5.93 -6.03
CA ALA A 42 -17.60 5.48 -7.00
C ALA A 42 -18.38 6.66 -7.58
N SER A 43 -18.84 6.50 -8.82
CA SER A 43 -19.75 7.43 -9.50
C SER A 43 -20.88 6.65 -10.16
N GLY A 44 -22.12 7.08 -9.95
CA GLY A 44 -23.30 6.38 -10.47
C GLY A 44 -23.37 4.91 -10.06
N GLY A 45 -22.90 4.57 -8.85
CA GLY A 45 -22.86 3.20 -8.34
C GLY A 45 -21.70 2.32 -8.86
N ASN A 46 -20.83 2.86 -9.73
CA ASN A 46 -19.69 2.13 -10.28
C ASN A 46 -18.38 2.62 -9.65
N LEU A 47 -17.51 1.69 -9.25
CA LEU A 47 -16.17 2.02 -8.75
C LEU A 47 -15.33 2.62 -9.88
N THR A 48 -14.81 3.82 -9.67
CA THR A 48 -14.00 4.56 -10.67
C THR A 48 -12.55 4.71 -10.24
N GLN A 49 -12.27 4.80 -8.94
CA GLN A 49 -10.91 4.94 -8.43
C GLN A 49 -10.72 4.23 -7.09
N ILE A 50 -9.51 3.72 -6.86
CA ILE A 50 -9.02 3.32 -5.54
C ILE A 50 -7.88 4.27 -5.18
N VAL A 51 -8.04 5.03 -4.11
CA VAL A 51 -7.08 6.07 -3.69
C VAL A 51 -6.46 5.70 -2.35
N ARG A 52 -5.14 5.82 -2.26
CA ARG A 52 -4.38 5.52 -1.04
C ARG A 52 -3.71 6.77 -0.50
N SER A 53 -3.84 6.97 0.81
CA SER A 53 -3.07 7.94 1.59
C SER A 53 -2.65 7.37 2.94
N TYR A 54 -1.79 8.09 3.66
CA TYR A 54 -1.25 7.69 4.95
C TYR A 54 -1.41 8.80 5.98
N ILE A 55 -1.41 8.42 7.26
CA ILE A 55 -1.26 9.37 8.37
C ILE A 55 -0.17 8.85 9.29
N GLN A 56 0.81 9.70 9.60
CA GLN A 56 1.85 9.39 10.57
C GLN A 56 2.19 10.64 11.37
N ASN A 57 2.40 10.50 12.67
CA ASN A 57 2.73 11.62 13.58
C ASN A 57 1.74 12.80 13.49
N GLY A 58 0.45 12.48 13.36
CA GLY A 58 -0.63 13.47 13.27
C GLY A 58 -0.67 14.27 11.95
N ARG A 59 0.01 13.78 10.90
CA ARG A 59 0.10 14.46 9.61
C ARG A 59 -0.42 13.57 8.48
N GLN A 60 -1.31 14.13 7.67
CA GLN A 60 -1.74 13.56 6.40
C GLN A 60 -0.57 13.54 5.40
N ILE A 61 -0.35 12.37 4.81
CA ILE A 61 0.67 12.11 3.78
C ILE A 61 -0.04 11.54 2.57
N ASP A 62 -0.19 12.36 1.54
CA ASP A 62 -0.77 11.96 0.27
C ASP A 62 0.27 11.31 -0.65
N GLY A 63 -0.17 10.85 -1.82
CA GLY A 63 0.73 10.28 -2.82
C GLY A 63 0.94 8.77 -2.70
N GLY A 64 0.13 8.07 -1.92
CA GLY A 64 0.13 6.60 -1.86
C GLY A 64 -0.40 5.90 -3.12
N GLY A 65 -0.84 6.68 -4.10
CA GLY A 65 -1.24 6.22 -5.43
C GLY A 65 -2.75 6.27 -5.67
N THR A 66 -3.10 6.31 -6.95
CA THR A 66 -4.48 6.24 -7.44
C THR A 66 -4.55 5.18 -8.52
N ILE A 67 -5.43 4.19 -8.35
CA ILE A 67 -5.76 3.22 -9.39
C ILE A 67 -7.04 3.72 -10.04
N SER A 68 -6.91 4.29 -11.24
CA SER A 68 -8.05 4.72 -12.08
C SER A 68 -8.22 3.86 -13.34
N THR A 69 -7.24 3.00 -13.63
CA THR A 69 -7.26 2.06 -14.75
C THR A 69 -6.69 0.73 -14.26
N CYS A 70 -7.43 -0.36 -14.44
CA CYS A 70 -6.99 -1.70 -14.07
C CYS A 70 -7.75 -2.72 -14.92
N GLY A 71 -7.03 -3.50 -15.74
CA GLY A 71 -7.54 -4.63 -16.52
C GLY A 71 -8.70 -4.29 -17.47
N THR A 72 -8.49 -4.36 -18.78
CA THR A 72 -9.59 -4.29 -19.76
C THR A 72 -9.95 -5.67 -20.32
N ASP A 73 -9.43 -6.75 -19.75
CA ASP A 73 -9.77 -8.09 -20.24
C ASP A 73 -11.22 -8.44 -19.89
N SER A 74 -11.88 -9.13 -20.82
CA SER A 74 -13.30 -9.49 -20.73
C SER A 74 -13.59 -10.46 -19.58
N ALA A 75 -12.55 -11.04 -18.97
CA ALA A 75 -12.68 -12.02 -17.89
C ALA A 75 -12.89 -11.37 -16.52
N THR A 76 -12.29 -10.20 -16.27
CA THR A 76 -12.31 -9.57 -14.93
C THR A 76 -13.16 -8.32 -14.83
N THR A 77 -13.50 -7.69 -15.97
CA THR A 77 -14.25 -6.40 -16.05
C THR A 77 -13.62 -5.25 -15.25
N GLY A 78 -12.34 -5.39 -14.87
CA GLY A 78 -11.55 -4.37 -14.19
C GLY A 78 -12.16 -3.83 -12.91
N LEU A 79 -12.13 -2.50 -12.75
CA LEU A 79 -12.68 -1.81 -11.58
C LEU A 79 -14.19 -2.03 -11.41
N THR A 80 -14.94 -2.22 -12.49
CA THR A 80 -16.38 -2.48 -12.41
C THR A 80 -16.67 -3.81 -11.71
N GLY A 81 -15.95 -4.88 -12.09
CA GLY A 81 -16.07 -6.18 -11.43
C GLY A 81 -15.70 -6.13 -9.95
N MET A 82 -14.61 -5.43 -9.64
CA MET A 82 -14.17 -5.20 -8.26
C MET A 82 -15.22 -4.44 -7.44
N GLY A 83 -15.76 -3.34 -7.99
CA GLY A 83 -16.83 -2.56 -7.35
C GLY A 83 -18.07 -3.39 -7.04
N ASN A 84 -18.48 -4.23 -8.00
CA ASN A 84 -19.60 -5.15 -7.81
C ASN A 84 -19.34 -6.18 -6.70
N ALA A 85 -18.12 -6.69 -6.58
CA ALA A 85 -17.75 -7.62 -5.51
C ALA A 85 -17.75 -6.95 -4.13
N LEU A 86 -17.15 -5.76 -4.01
CA LEU A 86 -17.15 -4.96 -2.79
C LEU A 86 -18.58 -4.62 -2.34
N GLY A 87 -19.45 -4.24 -3.28
CA GLY A 87 -20.85 -3.93 -3.00
C GLY A 87 -21.68 -5.12 -2.51
N ARG A 88 -21.33 -6.35 -2.88
CA ARG A 88 -21.96 -7.57 -2.34
C ARG A 88 -21.49 -7.93 -0.92
N GLY A 89 -20.40 -7.32 -0.46
CA GLY A 89 -19.73 -7.69 0.77
C GLY A 89 -18.62 -8.72 0.54
N MET A 90 -17.49 -8.48 1.20
CA MET A 90 -16.32 -9.34 1.17
C MET A 90 -15.87 -9.66 2.60
N VAL A 91 -15.18 -10.78 2.76
CA VAL A 91 -14.55 -11.15 4.03
C VAL A 91 -13.21 -10.44 4.15
N LEU A 92 -12.93 -9.82 5.31
CA LEU A 92 -11.61 -9.29 5.64
C LEU A 92 -10.69 -10.44 6.05
N ALA A 93 -9.52 -10.55 5.41
CA ALA A 93 -8.47 -11.49 5.75
C ALA A 93 -7.18 -10.77 6.17
N MET A 94 -6.52 -11.26 7.21
CA MET A 94 -5.23 -10.77 7.70
C MET A 94 -4.26 -11.96 7.77
N SER A 95 -3.06 -11.79 7.23
CA SER A 95 -2.04 -12.85 7.18
C SER A 95 -0.63 -12.28 7.20
N ILE A 96 0.31 -13.13 7.58
CA ILE A 96 1.76 -12.92 7.47
C ILE A 96 2.37 -14.23 6.95
N TRP A 97 3.23 -14.15 5.94
CA TRP A 97 3.85 -15.31 5.29
C TRP A 97 5.14 -14.88 4.56
N ASN A 98 5.99 -15.86 4.23
CA ASN A 98 7.21 -15.69 3.43
C ASN A 98 7.19 -16.64 2.22
N ASP A 99 8.07 -16.42 1.24
CA ASP A 99 8.14 -17.21 0.02
C ASP A 99 9.50 -17.90 -0.08
N ALA A 100 9.52 -19.22 0.09
CA ALA A 100 10.75 -20.01 0.04
C ALA A 100 11.36 -20.19 -1.37
N THR A 101 10.65 -19.79 -2.42
CA THR A 101 11.10 -19.96 -3.80
C THR A 101 11.54 -18.64 -4.42
N GLN A 102 10.75 -17.59 -4.23
CA GLN A 102 11.04 -16.28 -4.83
C GLN A 102 11.42 -15.22 -3.80
N GLU A 103 11.47 -15.56 -2.51
CA GLU A 103 11.97 -14.68 -1.44
C GLU A 103 11.21 -13.34 -1.36
N MET A 104 9.96 -13.31 -1.81
CA MET A 104 9.16 -12.08 -1.97
C MET A 104 9.76 -11.05 -2.94
N ALA A 105 10.67 -11.43 -3.82
CA ALA A 105 11.37 -10.52 -4.73
C ALA A 105 10.43 -9.72 -5.65
N TRP A 106 9.24 -10.24 -5.94
CA TRP A 106 8.19 -9.56 -6.71
C TRP A 106 7.57 -8.36 -5.96
N LEU A 107 7.82 -8.25 -4.66
CA LEU A 107 7.29 -7.23 -3.76
C LEU A 107 8.35 -6.22 -3.32
N ASP A 108 9.57 -6.67 -2.99
CA ASP A 108 10.54 -5.83 -2.26
C ASP A 108 11.97 -5.84 -2.81
N ALA A 109 12.22 -6.51 -3.94
CA ALA A 109 13.56 -6.56 -4.56
C ALA A 109 13.57 -5.94 -5.97
N GLY A 110 14.78 -5.72 -6.50
CA GLY A 110 14.99 -5.25 -7.87
C GLY A 110 14.36 -3.87 -8.11
N THR A 111 13.41 -3.78 -9.03
CA THR A 111 12.67 -2.53 -9.30
C THR A 111 11.47 -2.31 -8.38
N ASP A 112 11.12 -3.31 -7.57
CA ASP A 112 9.98 -3.28 -6.66
C ASP A 112 10.38 -2.96 -5.22
N GLY A 113 11.67 -3.04 -4.88
CA GLY A 113 12.19 -2.53 -3.63
C GLY A 113 13.70 -2.67 -3.46
N PRO A 114 14.22 -2.24 -2.29
CA PRO A 114 15.65 -2.13 -2.03
C PRO A 114 16.31 -3.44 -1.59
N CYS A 115 15.55 -4.52 -1.37
CA CYS A 115 16.10 -5.77 -0.84
C CYS A 115 17.04 -6.43 -1.86
N ALA A 116 18.18 -6.92 -1.37
CA ALA A 116 19.12 -7.69 -2.16
C ALA A 116 18.63 -9.14 -2.32
N SER A 117 19.08 -9.82 -3.38
CA SER A 117 18.86 -11.25 -3.56
C SER A 117 19.42 -12.05 -2.38
N GLY A 118 18.66 -13.02 -1.87
CA GLY A 118 18.98 -13.83 -0.69
C GLY A 118 18.51 -13.23 0.64
N ALA A 119 18.18 -11.93 0.69
CA ALA A 119 17.77 -11.27 1.94
C ALA A 119 16.36 -11.69 2.41
N GLY A 120 15.51 -12.12 1.48
CA GLY A 120 14.15 -12.60 1.77
C GLY A 120 14.06 -14.12 1.98
N ASP A 121 15.19 -14.84 2.00
CA ASP A 121 15.20 -16.28 2.24
C ASP A 121 14.63 -16.62 3.63
N PRO A 122 13.67 -17.55 3.75
CA PRO A 122 13.05 -17.88 5.03
C PRO A 122 14.01 -18.34 6.13
N SER A 123 15.08 -19.06 5.78
CA SER A 123 16.07 -19.51 6.77
C SER A 123 16.92 -18.35 7.29
N THR A 124 17.20 -17.36 6.42
CA THR A 124 17.83 -16.11 6.82
C THR A 124 16.91 -15.30 7.74
N ILE A 125 15.63 -15.18 7.41
CA ILE A 125 14.64 -14.49 8.25
C ILE A 125 14.50 -15.18 9.61
N GLU A 126 14.34 -16.50 9.64
CA GLU A 126 14.16 -17.24 10.89
C GLU A 126 15.41 -17.16 11.80
N SER A 127 16.61 -17.14 11.22
CA SER A 127 17.85 -17.04 11.99
C SER A 127 18.14 -15.63 12.53
N GLN A 128 17.79 -14.59 11.78
CA GLN A 128 18.14 -13.20 12.12
C GLN A 128 16.99 -12.42 12.76
N HIS A 129 15.75 -12.71 12.38
CA HIS A 129 14.54 -12.01 12.79
C HIS A 129 13.40 -13.00 13.16
N PRO A 130 13.65 -13.95 14.09
CA PRO A 130 12.66 -14.98 14.48
C PRO A 130 11.40 -14.41 15.12
N ASP A 131 11.46 -13.18 15.64
CA ASP A 131 10.37 -12.46 16.30
C ASP A 131 9.58 -11.56 15.34
N THR A 132 9.77 -11.72 14.02
CA THR A 132 8.99 -11.02 12.99
C THR A 132 7.49 -11.17 13.25
N HIS A 133 6.79 -10.04 13.31
CA HIS A 133 5.37 -9.99 13.56
C HIS A 133 4.75 -8.76 12.88
N VAL A 134 3.42 -8.79 12.73
CA VAL A 134 2.63 -7.65 12.25
C VAL A 134 1.54 -7.32 13.26
N ILE A 135 1.32 -6.03 13.52
CA ILE A 135 0.26 -5.55 14.39
C ILE A 135 -0.71 -4.72 13.55
N PHE A 136 -1.88 -5.30 13.28
CA PHE A 136 -3.02 -4.55 12.76
C PHE A 136 -3.85 -4.04 13.93
N SER A 137 -4.19 -2.75 13.93
CA SER A 137 -5.02 -2.15 14.97
C SER A 137 -5.88 -1.03 14.39
N ASN A 138 -6.89 -0.60 15.15
CA ASN A 138 -7.77 0.51 14.80
C ASN A 138 -8.42 0.37 13.40
N ILE A 139 -8.83 -0.85 13.04
CA ILE A 139 -9.48 -1.15 11.77
C ILE A 139 -10.87 -0.51 11.75
N ARG A 140 -11.12 0.38 10.78
CA ARG A 140 -12.37 1.11 10.60
C ARG A 140 -12.74 1.14 9.12
N TRP A 141 -14.03 1.03 8.82
CA TRP A 141 -14.59 1.20 7.48
C TRP A 141 -15.90 2.00 7.58
N GLY A 142 -16.22 2.76 6.53
CA GLY A 142 -17.36 3.67 6.54
C GLY A 142 -17.24 4.72 5.45
N ASP A 143 -17.98 5.81 5.60
CA ASP A 143 -18.02 6.90 4.63
C ASP A 143 -16.63 7.54 4.45
N ILE A 144 -16.33 7.97 3.23
CA ILE A 144 -15.06 8.63 2.90
C ILE A 144 -14.86 9.85 3.81
N GLY A 145 -13.71 9.90 4.49
CA GLY A 145 -13.35 10.97 5.42
C GLY A 145 -13.83 10.77 6.87
N SER A 146 -14.57 9.70 7.18
CA SER A 146 -15.09 9.46 8.54
C SER A 146 -14.23 8.52 9.39
N THR A 147 -13.32 7.76 8.77
CA THR A 147 -12.62 6.64 9.43
C THR A 147 -11.23 6.98 9.93
N ALA A 148 -10.67 8.15 9.56
CA ALA A 148 -9.36 8.59 10.00
C ALA A 148 -9.28 10.12 10.07
N THR A 149 -8.57 10.62 11.07
CA THR A 149 -8.22 12.04 11.23
C THR A 149 -6.71 12.14 11.35
N ALA A 150 -6.12 13.11 10.64
CA ALA A 150 -4.73 13.48 10.87
C ALA A 150 -4.58 14.13 12.25
#